data_AF-A0A1Y6CLP6-F1
#
_entry.id   AF-A0A1Y6CLP6-F1
#
_cell.length_a   1.000
_cell.length_b   1.000
_cell.length_c   1.000
_cell.angle_alpha   90.00
_cell.angle_beta   90.00
_cell.angle_gamma   90.00
#
_symmetry.space_group_name_H-M   'P 1'
#
loop_
_entity.id
_entity.type
_entity.pdbx_description
1 polymer ?
#
loop_
_entity_poly.entity_id
_entity_poly.type
_entity_poly.pdbx_seq_one_letter_code
_entity_poly.pdbx_strand_id
1 'polypeptide(L)'
;MKFKSDPKNAGKLLKFPTNYKPPEEKPKEANFAMFAFAIVGGQIGIAAQILEQILNLDEKNAYHAAEYYHACYQKDHGIQSRAMQIRILIQQGDNNGALMAIHECFGLQGPPAITVLESMRAMLS
;
A
#
# COMPACT_ATOMS: atom_id res chain seq x y z
N MET A 1 -34.01 19.63 15.55
CA MET A 1 -33.46 18.40 16.17
C MET A 1 -32.11 18.74 16.79
N LYS A 2 -31.95 18.57 18.12
CA LYS A 2 -30.68 18.81 18.82
C LYS A 2 -29.79 17.57 18.70
N PHE A 3 -28.61 17.70 18.09
CA PHE A 3 -27.57 16.68 18.16
C PHE A 3 -27.03 16.64 19.60
N LYS A 4 -27.27 15.54 20.30
CA LYS A 4 -26.57 15.23 21.54
C LYS A 4 -25.25 14.56 21.16
N SER A 5 -24.13 15.23 21.41
CA SER A 5 -22.81 14.63 21.37
C SER A 5 -22.65 13.72 22.59
N ASP A 6 -22.63 12.41 22.36
CA ASP A 6 -22.37 11.41 23.39
C ASP A 6 -20.84 11.38 23.67
N PRO A 7 -20.36 11.73 24.87
CA PRO A 7 -18.92 11.89 25.15
C PRO A 7 -18.15 10.55 25.25
N LYS A 8 -18.76 9.42 24.86
CA LYS A 8 -18.19 8.07 25.03
C LYS A 8 -17.40 7.54 23.82
N ASN A 9 -17.34 8.26 22.71
CA ASN A 9 -16.69 7.78 21.48
C ASN A 9 -15.35 8.45 21.15
N ALA A 10 -14.80 9.29 22.03
CA ALA A 10 -13.55 10.02 21.78
C ALA A 10 -12.26 9.16 21.93
N GLY A 11 -12.35 7.83 22.04
CA GLY A 11 -11.20 7.01 22.47
C GLY A 11 -11.11 5.59 21.90
N LYS A 12 -11.76 5.26 20.79
CA LYS A 12 -11.47 3.98 20.10
C LYS A 12 -10.32 4.16 19.12
N LEU A 13 -9.11 4.27 19.66
CA LEU A 13 -7.93 3.82 18.92
C LEU A 13 -8.22 2.37 18.50
N LEU A 14 -8.17 2.13 17.19
CA LEU A 14 -8.32 0.81 16.59
C LEU A 14 -7.34 -0.13 17.29
N LYS A 15 -7.87 -1.04 18.12
CA LYS A 15 -7.07 -2.07 18.75
C LYS A 15 -6.61 -3.01 17.65
N PHE A 16 -5.30 -3.08 17.42
CA PHE A 16 -4.68 -4.11 16.60
C PHE A 16 -5.23 -5.49 17.02
N PRO A 17 -5.69 -6.35 16.09
CA PRO A 17 -6.00 -7.71 16.45
C PRO A 17 -4.71 -8.41 16.90
N THR A 18 -4.58 -8.65 18.21
CA THR A 18 -3.41 -9.29 18.86
C THR A 18 -3.25 -10.77 18.52
N ASN A 19 -3.97 -11.26 17.52
CA ASN A 19 -4.03 -12.67 17.13
C ASN A 19 -3.75 -12.87 15.64
N TYR A 20 -2.92 -12.00 15.05
CA TYR A 20 -2.35 -12.23 13.73
C TYR A 20 -1.24 -13.29 13.84
N LYS A 21 -1.54 -14.50 13.39
CA LYS A 21 -0.52 -15.53 13.18
C LYS A 21 -0.10 -15.43 11.71
N PRO A 22 1.12 -14.95 11.40
CA PRO A 22 1.56 -14.89 10.01
C PRO A 22 1.54 -16.30 9.41
N PRO A 23 1.10 -16.47 8.16
CA PRO A 23 1.19 -17.77 7.48
C PRO A 23 2.65 -18.25 7.46
N GLU A 24 2.87 -19.49 7.87
CA GLU A 24 4.20 -20.11 8.06
C GLU A 24 4.95 -20.35 6.73
N GLU A 25 4.29 -20.20 5.59
CA GLU A 25 4.89 -20.29 4.25
C GLU A 25 4.86 -18.93 3.57
N LYS A 26 6.03 -18.29 3.47
CA LYS A 26 6.23 -17.11 2.62
C LYS A 26 5.91 -17.52 1.18
N PRO A 27 5.09 -16.76 0.44
CA PRO A 27 4.87 -16.99 -0.98
C PRO A 27 6.20 -17.15 -1.72
N LYS A 28 6.29 -18.18 -2.59
CA LYS A 28 7.55 -18.57 -3.25
C LYS A 28 8.19 -17.49 -4.14
N GLU A 29 7.51 -16.38 -4.41
CA GLU A 29 8.07 -15.10 -4.86
C GLU A 29 6.89 -14.12 -4.91
N ALA A 30 6.80 -13.22 -3.93
CA ALA A 30 5.75 -12.20 -3.92
C ALA A 30 5.82 -11.34 -5.20
N ASN A 31 4.68 -11.01 -5.79
CA ASN A 31 4.62 -10.19 -7.00
C ASN A 31 3.38 -9.27 -7.02
N PHE A 32 3.37 -8.30 -7.93
CA PHE A 32 2.29 -7.31 -8.04
C PHE A 32 0.92 -7.93 -8.40
N ALA A 33 0.87 -9.08 -9.09
CA ALA A 33 -0.39 -9.75 -9.37
C ALA A 33 -1.00 -10.31 -8.07
N MET A 34 -0.17 -10.93 -7.22
CA MET A 34 -0.60 -11.37 -5.88
C MET A 34 -1.07 -10.20 -5.02
N PHE A 35 -0.39 -9.05 -5.07
CA PHE A 35 -0.84 -7.84 -4.39
C PHE A 35 -2.23 -7.41 -4.88
N ALA A 36 -2.44 -7.34 -6.19
CA ALA A 36 -3.73 -6.99 -6.76
C ALA A 36 -4.85 -7.96 -6.33
N PHE A 37 -4.59 -9.27 -6.33
CA PHE A 37 -5.55 -10.26 -5.83
C PHE A 37 -5.87 -10.07 -4.35
N ALA A 38 -4.85 -9.80 -3.52
CA ALA A 38 -5.05 -9.54 -2.09
C ALA A 38 -5.88 -8.26 -1.84
N ILE A 39 -5.63 -7.19 -2.60
CA ILE A 39 -6.41 -5.95 -2.54
C ILE A 39 -7.87 -6.20 -2.96
N VAL A 40 -8.11 -6.89 -4.08
CA VAL A 40 -9.47 -7.21 -4.55
C VAL A 40 -10.22 -8.08 -3.54
N GLY A 41 -9.51 -9.01 -2.88
CA GLY A 41 -10.06 -9.86 -1.83
C GLY A 41 -10.21 -9.19 -0.46
N GLY A 42 -9.84 -7.90 -0.31
CA GLY A 42 -9.89 -7.18 0.97
C GLY A 42 -8.88 -7.68 2.01
N GLN A 43 -7.86 -8.44 1.59
CA GLN A 43 -6.86 -9.07 2.46
C GLN A 43 -5.68 -8.13 2.71
N ILE A 44 -5.90 -7.03 3.45
CA ILE A 44 -4.91 -5.96 3.65
C ILE A 44 -3.60 -6.47 4.28
N GLY A 45 -3.67 -7.37 5.27
CA GLY A 45 -2.47 -7.93 5.89
C GLY A 45 -1.59 -8.73 4.92
N ILE A 46 -2.21 -9.51 4.03
CA ILE A 46 -1.48 -10.24 2.99
C ILE A 46 -0.92 -9.28 1.94
N ALA A 47 -1.69 -8.26 1.56
CA ALA A 47 -1.23 -7.22 0.65
C ALA A 47 0.00 -6.48 1.23
N ALA A 48 0.00 -6.16 2.52
CA ALA A 48 1.12 -5.54 3.22
C ALA A 48 2.38 -6.43 3.18
N GLN A 49 2.26 -7.71 3.54
CA GLN A 49 3.37 -8.66 3.48
C GLN A 49 3.96 -8.82 2.08
N ILE A 50 3.13 -8.69 1.05
CA ILE A 50 3.60 -8.68 -0.34
C ILE A 50 4.40 -7.39 -0.58
N LEU A 51 3.88 -6.22 -0.21
CA LEU A 51 4.57 -4.94 -0.38
C LEU A 51 5.91 -4.88 0.37
N GLU A 52 6.01 -5.45 1.58
CA GLU A 52 7.29 -5.57 2.31
C GLU A 52 8.34 -6.29 1.45
N GLN A 53 7.94 -7.42 0.84
CA GLN A 53 8.84 -8.27 0.06
C GLN A 53 9.22 -7.63 -1.28
N ILE A 54 8.26 -7.03 -1.99
CA ILE A 54 8.52 -6.51 -3.35
C ILE A 54 9.07 -5.08 -3.36
N LEU A 55 8.74 -4.25 -2.36
CA LEU A 55 9.14 -2.84 -2.33
C LEU A 55 10.13 -2.51 -1.20
N ASN A 56 10.62 -3.52 -0.49
CA ASN A 56 11.57 -3.37 0.62
C ASN A 56 11.10 -2.34 1.67
N LEU A 57 9.79 -2.31 1.92
CA LEU A 57 9.17 -1.46 2.94
C LEU A 57 9.23 -2.15 4.30
N ASP A 58 9.39 -1.36 5.36
CA ASP A 58 9.12 -1.87 6.72
C ASP A 58 7.62 -2.16 6.90
N GLU A 59 7.31 -3.02 7.88
CA GLU A 59 5.95 -3.49 8.19
C GLU A 59 4.94 -2.34 8.34
N LYS A 60 5.34 -1.27 9.02
CA LYS A 60 4.45 -0.12 9.27
C LYS A 60 4.10 0.59 7.96
N ASN A 61 5.10 0.88 7.13
CA ASN A 61 4.92 1.57 5.87
C ASN A 61 4.21 0.70 4.83
N ALA A 62 4.49 -0.61 4.81
CA ALA A 62 3.81 -1.56 3.93
C ALA A 62 2.33 -1.71 4.28
N TYR A 63 1.99 -1.78 5.57
CA TYR A 63 0.60 -1.84 6.02
C TYR A 63 -0.16 -0.56 5.66
N HIS A 64 0.42 0.61 5.96
CA HIS A 64 -0.17 1.91 5.59
C HIS A 64 -0.39 2.01 4.08
N ALA A 65 0.58 1.59 3.28
CA ALA A 65 0.48 1.60 1.82
C ALA A 65 -0.63 0.68 1.30
N ALA A 66 -0.75 -0.53 1.84
CA ALA A 66 -1.79 -1.47 1.45
C ALA A 66 -3.19 -0.98 1.85
N GLU A 67 -3.34 -0.43 3.06
CA GLU A 67 -4.60 0.14 3.54
C GLU A 67 -5.03 1.35 2.70
N TYR A 68 -4.09 2.26 2.42
CA TYR A 68 -4.34 3.43 1.56
C TYR A 68 -4.75 3.00 0.15
N TYR A 69 -4.00 2.08 -0.46
CA TYR A 69 -4.29 1.57 -1.81
C TYR A 69 -5.67 0.93 -1.86
N HIS A 70 -6.02 0.08 -0.88
CA HIS A 70 -7.34 -0.54 -0.80
C HIS A 70 -8.45 0.50 -0.65
N ALA A 71 -8.29 1.50 0.23
CA ALA A 71 -9.27 2.56 0.42
C ALA A 71 -9.50 3.38 -0.86
N CYS A 72 -8.45 3.63 -1.64
CA CYS A 72 -8.55 4.28 -2.94
C CYS A 72 -9.19 3.36 -4.00
N TYR A 73 -8.83 2.08 -4.02
CA TYR A 73 -9.43 1.08 -4.93
C TYR A 73 -10.95 0.94 -4.75
N GLN A 74 -11.43 1.01 -3.51
CA GLN A 74 -12.87 0.97 -3.20
C GLN A 74 -13.63 2.22 -3.71
N LYS A 75 -12.93 3.34 -3.94
CA LYS A 75 -13.51 4.59 -4.47
C LYS A 75 -13.37 4.68 -5.98
N ASP A 76 -12.23 4.28 -6.50
CA ASP A 76 -11.87 4.34 -7.90
C ASP A 76 -11.00 3.13 -8.27
N HIS A 77 -11.60 2.20 -9.01
CA HIS A 77 -10.88 1.04 -9.55
C HIS A 77 -9.77 1.43 -10.54
N GLY A 78 -9.76 2.66 -11.06
CA GLY A 78 -8.72 3.24 -11.89
C GLY A 78 -7.38 3.47 -11.18
N ILE A 79 -7.27 3.25 -9.86
CA ILE A 79 -5.97 3.27 -9.18
C ILE A 79 -4.99 2.22 -9.73
N GLN A 80 -5.48 1.12 -10.31
CA GLN A 80 -4.61 0.09 -10.90
C GLN A 80 -3.87 0.60 -12.14
N SER A 81 -4.52 1.35 -13.02
CA SER A 81 -3.86 1.94 -14.18
C SER A 81 -2.86 3.03 -13.76
N ARG A 82 -3.16 3.79 -12.71
CA ARG A 82 -2.22 4.76 -12.12
C ARG A 82 -1.00 4.08 -11.49
N ALA A 83 -1.17 2.94 -10.84
CA ALA A 83 -0.04 2.16 -10.35
C ALA A 83 0.86 1.66 -11.50
N MET A 84 0.28 1.29 -12.64
CA MET A 84 1.04 0.95 -13.84
C MET A 84 1.79 2.15 -14.44
N GLN A 85 1.24 3.37 -14.31
CA GLN A 85 1.90 4.60 -14.77
C GLN A 85 3.24 4.86 -14.06
N ILE A 86 3.39 4.42 -12.81
CA ILE A 86 4.66 4.54 -12.06
C ILE A 86 5.80 3.87 -12.85
N ARG A 87 5.56 2.70 -13.42
CA ARG A 87 6.54 1.98 -14.25
C ARG A 87 7.00 2.82 -15.45
N ILE A 88 6.05 3.44 -16.14
CA ILE A 88 6.32 4.26 -17.34
C ILE A 88 7.18 5.47 -16.95
N LEU A 89 6.82 6.15 -15.85
CA LEU A 89 7.54 7.33 -15.35
C LEU A 89 8.99 6.98 -14.97
N ILE A 90 9.20 5.83 -14.31
CA ILE A 90 10.54 5.34 -13.98
C ILE A 90 11.37 5.08 -15.24
N GLN A 91 10.80 4.39 -16.23
CA GLN A 91 11.49 4.09 -17.49
C GLN A 91 11.83 5.35 -18.29
N GLN A 92 11.03 6.41 -18.16
CA GLN A 92 11.28 7.72 -18.77
C GLN A 92 12.30 8.57 -17.99
N GLY A 93 12.71 8.13 -16.80
CA GLY A 93 13.59 8.90 -15.91
C GLY A 93 12.88 10.06 -15.18
N ASP A 94 11.55 10.14 -15.26
CA ASP A 94 10.76 11.15 -14.52
C ASP A 94 10.56 10.71 -13.06
N ASN A 95 11.60 10.90 -12.26
CA ASN A 95 11.59 10.54 -10.84
C ASN A 95 10.54 11.34 -10.06
N ASN A 96 10.32 12.61 -10.39
CA ASN A 96 9.37 13.46 -9.68
C ASN A 96 7.94 13.01 -9.94
N GLY A 97 7.60 12.75 -11.21
CA GLY A 97 6.32 12.17 -11.59
C GLY A 97 6.11 10.81 -10.93
N ALA A 98 7.14 9.95 -10.92
CA ALA A 98 7.06 8.64 -10.27
C ALA A 98 6.80 8.76 -8.76
N LEU A 99 7.47 9.67 -8.05
CA LEU A 99 7.25 9.93 -6.62
C LEU A 99 5.84 10.47 -6.34
N MET A 100 5.33 11.37 -7.19
CA MET A 100 3.95 11.85 -7.09
C MET A 100 2.96 10.70 -7.28
N ALA A 101 3.15 9.85 -8.28
CA ALA A 101 2.30 8.69 -8.53
C ALA A 101 2.37 7.65 -7.39
N ILE A 102 3.54 7.44 -6.79
CA ILE A 102 3.71 6.61 -5.58
C ILE A 102 2.90 7.20 -4.42
N HIS A 103 2.95 8.53 -4.23
CA HIS A 103 2.16 9.19 -3.20
C HIS A 103 0.65 9.01 -3.43
N GLU A 104 0.18 9.21 -4.67
CA GLU A 104 -1.23 9.08 -5.03
C GLU A 104 -1.76 7.65 -4.93
N CYS A 105 -0.92 6.64 -5.19
CA CYS A 105 -1.34 5.24 -5.16
C CYS A 105 -1.20 4.62 -3.76
N PHE A 106 -0.12 4.93 -3.05
CA PHE A 106 0.26 4.26 -1.80
C PHE A 106 0.26 5.18 -0.57
N GLY A 107 -0.02 6.47 -0.73
CA GLY A 107 -0.02 7.41 0.39
C GLY A 107 1.35 7.61 1.04
N LEU A 108 2.43 7.21 0.36
CA LEU A 108 3.80 7.29 0.86
C LEU A 108 4.44 8.63 0.49
N GLN A 109 5.35 9.12 1.33
CA GLN A 109 6.08 10.36 1.14
C GLN A 109 7.49 10.24 1.74
N GLY A 110 8.43 11.09 1.31
CA GLY A 110 9.76 11.15 1.92
C GLY A 110 10.55 9.84 1.74
N PRO A 111 11.29 9.38 2.77
CA PRO A 111 12.16 8.21 2.63
C PRO A 111 11.46 6.92 2.17
N PRO A 112 10.28 6.52 2.69
CA PRO A 112 9.56 5.35 2.18
C PRO A 112 9.21 5.43 0.69
N ALA A 113 8.84 6.60 0.18
CA ALA A 113 8.55 6.76 -1.24
C ALA A 113 9.80 6.61 -2.12
N ILE A 114 10.96 7.07 -1.63
CA ILE A 114 12.26 6.88 -2.29
C ILE A 114 12.62 5.39 -2.32
N THR A 115 12.41 4.67 -1.21
CA THR A 115 12.66 3.21 -1.16
C THR A 115 11.82 2.46 -2.19
N VAL A 116 10.54 2.81 -2.34
CA VAL A 116 9.66 2.24 -3.36
C VAL A 116 10.19 2.55 -4.76
N LEU A 117 10.53 3.82 -5.03
CA LEU A 117 11.05 4.25 -6.33
C LEU A 117 12.28 3.43 -6.73
N GLU A 118 13.26 3.32 -5.84
CA GLU A 118 14.50 2.60 -6.11
C GLU A 118 14.28 1.09 -6.23
N SER A 119 13.38 0.51 -5.44
CA SER A 119 13.00 -0.92 -5.57
C SER A 119 12.33 -1.19 -6.92
N MET A 120 11.42 -0.32 -7.35
CA MET A 120 10.77 -0.43 -8.67
C MET A 120 11.76 -0.20 -9.81
N ARG A 121 12.70 0.74 -9.67
CA ARG A 121 13.79 0.97 -10.63
C ARG A 121 14.67 -0.28 -10.78
N ALA A 122 15.06 -0.89 -9.67
CA ALA A 122 15.88 -2.11 -9.67
C ALA A 122 15.17 -3.29 -10.38
N MET A 123 13.85 -3.41 -10.25
CA MET A 123 13.05 -4.44 -10.94
C MET A 123 12.92 -4.21 -12.46
N LEU A 124 13.16 -3.00 -12.94
CA LEU A 124 12.98 -2.60 -14.35
C LEU A 124 14.29 -2.49 -15.12
N SER A 125 15.42 -2.60 -14.42
CA SER A 125 16.78 -2.58 -14.98
C SER A 125 17.17 -3.96 -15.48
#